data_AF-A0A7J2VAK8-F1
#
_entry.id   AF-A0A7J2VAK8-F1
#
_cell.length_a   1.000
_cell.length_b   1.000
_cell.length_c   1.000
_cell.angle_alpha   90.00
_cell.angle_beta   90.00
_cell.angle_gamma   90.00
#
_symmetry.space_group_name_H-M   'P 1'
#
loop_
_entity.id
_entity.type
_entity.pdbx_description
1 polymer ?
#
loop_
_entity_poly.entity_id
_entity_poly.type
_entity_poly.pdbx_seq_one_letter_code
_entity_poly.pdbx_strand_id
1 'polypeptide(L)'
;MKWARVIISTALSNMQHVLVEEFRRKISSESLIEKYAQGLIHLAESLGGAIIVYSKTGRMVPLLSRHRPLTPVYIGSWSRKLMERATIYYGLNPVDLSSKLSETVDYERGVEEVYSKLRDLGVIKIGDIVVKSYSKPVVNQHEIRVEVVV
;
A
#
# COMPACT_ATOMS: atom_id res chain seq x y z
N MET A 1 -6.86 21.69 9.84
CA MET A 1 -6.36 22.47 8.68
C MET A 1 -7.11 22.08 7.39
N LYS A 2 -8.21 22.76 7.04
CA LYS A 2 -9.05 22.45 5.87
C LYS A 2 -8.35 22.73 4.53
N TRP A 3 -7.63 23.85 4.44
CA TRP A 3 -7.02 24.34 3.20
C TRP A 3 -5.84 23.50 2.70
N ALA A 4 -4.95 23.06 3.59
CA ALA A 4 -3.84 22.19 3.21
C ALA A 4 -4.33 20.90 2.52
N ARG A 5 -5.41 20.31 3.03
CA ARG A 5 -6.03 19.11 2.45
C ARG A 5 -6.56 19.37 1.04
N VAL A 6 -7.24 20.49 0.84
CA VAL A 6 -7.77 20.87 -0.49
C VAL A 6 -6.63 21.08 -1.47
N ILE A 7 -5.60 21.84 -1.10
CA ILE A 7 -4.44 22.11 -1.96
C ILE A 7 -3.75 20.80 -2.37
N ILE A 8 -3.48 19.91 -1.39
CA ILE A 8 -2.85 18.61 -1.66
C ILE A 8 -3.75 17.77 -2.57
N SER A 9 -5.05 17.67 -2.28
CA SER A 9 -5.99 16.90 -3.10
C SER A 9 -6.01 17.38 -4.54
N THR A 10 -6.12 18.70 -4.77
CA THR A 10 -6.12 19.26 -6.12
C THR A 10 -4.80 19.03 -6.83
N ALA A 11 -3.66 19.19 -6.15
CA ALA A 11 -2.35 18.93 -6.72
C ALA A 11 -2.16 17.46 -7.11
N LEU A 12 -2.67 16.52 -6.30
CA LEU A 12 -2.63 15.09 -6.60
C LEU A 12 -3.52 14.73 -7.79
N SER A 13 -4.74 15.27 -7.87
CA SER A 13 -5.65 15.03 -9.00
C SER A 13 -5.13 15.58 -10.32
N ASN A 14 -4.35 16.65 -10.28
CA ASN A 14 -3.71 17.24 -11.46
C ASN A 14 -2.32 16.67 -11.76
N MET A 15 -1.85 15.69 -10.97
CA MET A 15 -0.53 15.09 -11.18
C MET A 15 -0.51 14.35 -12.51
N GLN A 16 0.33 14.82 -13.43
CA GLN A 16 0.44 14.21 -14.75
C GLN A 16 1.10 12.84 -14.62
N HIS A 17 0.37 11.81 -15.06
CA HIS A 17 0.87 10.43 -15.10
C HIS A 17 2.24 10.33 -15.79
N VAL A 18 2.46 11.10 -16.85
CA VAL A 18 3.72 11.16 -17.61
C VAL A 18 4.91 11.51 -16.73
N LEU A 19 4.77 12.51 -15.83
CA LEU A 19 5.85 12.95 -14.95
C LEU A 19 6.20 11.90 -13.90
N VAL A 20 5.19 11.19 -13.38
CA VAL A 20 5.41 10.10 -12.43
C VAL A 20 6.13 8.93 -13.09
N GLU A 21 5.74 8.57 -14.31
CA GLU A 21 6.41 7.52 -15.10
C GLU A 21 7.85 7.90 -15.48
N GLU A 22 8.11 9.16 -15.83
CA GLU A 22 9.49 9.65 -16.05
C GLU A 22 10.34 9.58 -14.78
N PHE A 23 9.75 9.92 -13.63
CA PHE A 23 10.42 9.80 -12.34
C PHE A 23 10.73 8.33 -12.02
N ARG A 24 9.76 7.43 -12.19
CA ARG A 24 9.91 5.99 -11.92
C ARG A 24 10.96 5.32 -12.80
N ARG A 25 11.05 5.71 -14.08
CA ARG A 25 12.07 5.19 -15.00
C ARG A 25 13.50 5.47 -14.54
N LYS A 26 13.72 6.52 -13.74
CA LYS A 26 15.03 6.86 -13.18
C LYS A 26 15.37 6.08 -11.90
N ILE A 27 14.41 5.37 -11.31
CA ILE A 27 14.63 4.54 -10.12
C ILE A 27 15.29 3.23 -10.57
N SER A 28 16.51 2.95 -10.10
CA SER A 28 17.07 1.60 -10.22
C SER A 28 16.37 0.65 -9.25
N SER A 29 15.90 -0.50 -9.75
CA SER A 29 15.36 -1.60 -8.93
C SER A 29 16.36 -2.76 -8.98
N GLU A 30 17.23 -2.82 -7.98
CA GLU A 30 18.36 -3.75 -7.95
C GLU A 30 17.98 -5.07 -7.29
N SER A 31 17.14 -5.00 -6.25
CA SER A 31 16.70 -6.17 -5.49
C SER A 31 15.35 -6.73 -5.95
N LEU A 32 15.11 -8.02 -5.69
CA LEU A 32 13.83 -8.68 -6.00
C LEU A 32 12.64 -7.97 -5.36
N ILE A 33 12.77 -7.53 -4.11
CA ILE A 33 11.70 -6.84 -3.37
C ILE A 33 11.38 -5.45 -3.95
N GLU A 34 12.36 -4.78 -4.55
CA GLU A 34 12.13 -3.51 -5.25
C GLU A 34 11.40 -3.71 -6.56
N LYS A 35 11.82 -4.69 -7.37
CA LYS A 35 11.12 -5.07 -8.59
C LYS A 35 9.70 -5.53 -8.30
N TYR A 36 9.51 -6.26 -7.20
CA TYR A 36 8.21 -6.64 -6.68
C TYR A 36 7.34 -5.42 -6.32
N ALA A 37 7.86 -4.47 -5.55
CA ALA A 37 7.13 -3.26 -5.18
C ALA A 37 6.73 -2.43 -6.41
N GLN A 38 7.63 -2.33 -7.39
CA GLN A 38 7.35 -1.68 -8.67
C GLN A 38 6.22 -2.40 -9.43
N GLY A 39 6.32 -3.73 -9.58
CA GLY A 39 5.32 -4.54 -10.29
C GLY A 39 3.95 -4.50 -9.61
N LEU A 40 3.91 -4.53 -8.27
CA LEU A 40 2.69 -4.39 -7.49
C LEU A 40 1.97 -3.07 -7.77
N ILE A 41 2.71 -1.96 -7.79
CA ILE A 41 2.14 -0.63 -8.04
C ILE A 41 1.63 -0.53 -9.47
N HIS A 42 2.44 -0.95 -10.45
CA HIS A 42 2.06 -0.89 -11.86
C HIS A 42 0.81 -1.75 -12.13
N LEU A 43 0.73 -2.95 -11.54
CA LEU A 43 -0.42 -3.82 -11.68
C LEU A 43 -1.69 -3.16 -11.12
N ALA A 44 -1.63 -2.65 -9.89
CA ALA A 44 -2.78 -2.04 -9.25
C ALA A 44 -3.28 -0.79 -9.97
N GLU A 45 -2.37 0.07 -10.43
CA GLU A 45 -2.72 1.25 -11.21
C GLU A 45 -3.34 0.89 -12.56
N SER A 46 -2.80 -0.12 -13.25
CA SER A 46 -3.34 -0.59 -14.53
C SER A 46 -4.77 -1.13 -14.38
N LEU A 47 -5.09 -1.70 -13.22
CA LEU A 47 -6.41 -2.21 -12.89
C LEU A 47 -7.35 -1.13 -12.31
N GLY A 48 -6.83 0.06 -11.98
CA GLY A 48 -7.58 1.06 -11.20
C GLY A 48 -7.94 0.58 -9.78
N GLY A 49 -7.21 -0.40 -9.25
CA GLY A 49 -7.49 -1.05 -7.97
C GLY A 49 -6.67 -0.49 -6.81
N ALA A 50 -7.20 -0.58 -5.59
CA ALA A 50 -6.50 -0.16 -4.37
C ALA A 50 -5.52 -1.24 -3.89
N ILE A 51 -4.34 -0.83 -3.42
CA ILE A 51 -3.33 -1.76 -2.90
C ILE A 51 -3.56 -1.98 -1.41
N ILE A 52 -3.56 -3.24 -0.97
CA ILE A 52 -3.65 -3.62 0.45
C ILE A 52 -2.42 -4.43 0.82
N VAL A 53 -1.59 -3.92 1.74
CA VAL A 53 -0.36 -4.56 2.19
C VAL A 53 -0.36 -4.76 3.69
N TYR A 54 0.12 -5.92 4.15
CA TYR A 54 0.49 -6.10 5.54
C TYR A 54 2.00 -6.21 5.70
N SER A 55 2.56 -5.48 6.67
CA SER A 55 4.00 -5.42 6.91
C SER A 55 4.33 -5.53 8.39
N LYS A 56 5.08 -6.56 8.76
CA LYS A 56 5.60 -6.72 10.12
C LYS A 56 6.77 -5.80 10.43
N THR A 57 7.68 -5.63 9.47
CA THR A 57 8.98 -4.94 9.69
C THR A 57 9.01 -3.53 9.12
N GLY A 58 8.06 -3.17 8.24
CA GLY A 58 8.04 -1.88 7.57
C GLY A 58 8.91 -1.78 6.32
N ARG A 59 9.59 -2.85 5.89
CA ARG A 59 10.46 -2.84 4.70
C ARG A 59 9.76 -2.35 3.43
N MET A 60 8.48 -2.68 3.26
CA MET A 60 7.68 -2.25 2.11
C MET A 60 7.31 -0.76 2.13
N VAL A 61 7.30 -0.09 3.29
CA VAL A 61 6.86 1.31 3.45
C VAL A 61 7.68 2.26 2.54
N PRO A 62 9.01 2.36 2.67
CA PRO A 62 9.79 3.26 1.81
C PRO A 62 9.74 2.83 0.35
N LEU A 63 9.68 1.53 0.05
CA LEU A 63 9.66 1.03 -1.31
C LEU A 63 8.41 1.47 -2.06
N LEU A 64 7.23 1.29 -1.45
CA LEU A 64 5.97 1.69 -2.06
C LEU A 64 5.91 3.21 -2.23
N SER A 65 6.29 3.96 -1.20
CA SER A 65 6.25 5.42 -1.22
C SER A 65 7.19 6.02 -2.26
N ARG A 66 8.38 5.43 -2.44
CA ARG A 66 9.38 5.86 -3.42
C ARG A 66 8.83 5.85 -4.85
N HIS A 67 7.95 4.90 -5.16
CA HIS A 67 7.33 4.81 -6.48
C HIS A 67 6.16 5.79 -6.69
N ARG A 68 5.78 6.62 -5.72
CA ARG A 68 4.71 7.62 -5.88
C ARG A 68 3.43 7.02 -6.47
N PRO A 69 2.78 6.09 -5.76
CA PRO A 69 1.59 5.41 -6.27
C PRO A 69 0.47 6.44 -6.54
N LEU A 70 -0.20 6.28 -7.68
CA LEU A 70 -1.36 7.06 -8.12
C LEU A 70 -2.68 6.44 -7.64
N THR A 71 -2.63 5.18 -7.20
CA THR A 71 -3.73 4.47 -6.55
C THR A 71 -3.57 4.49 -5.03
N PRO A 72 -4.67 4.44 -4.24
CA PRO A 72 -4.57 4.33 -2.79
C PRO A 72 -3.79 3.09 -2.35
N VAL A 73 -2.84 3.29 -1.44
CA VAL A 73 -2.08 2.20 -0.83
C VAL A 73 -2.39 2.15 0.66
N TYR A 74 -2.99 1.06 1.12
CA TYR A 74 -3.26 0.79 2.52
C TYR A 74 -2.20 -0.15 3.08
N ILE A 75 -1.56 0.26 4.18
CA ILE A 75 -0.54 -0.55 4.83
C ILE A 75 -0.91 -0.85 6.27
N GLY A 76 -1.08 -2.12 6.60
CA GLY A 76 -1.36 -2.58 7.95
C GLY A 76 -0.16 -3.12 8.68
N SER A 77 -0.19 -3.01 10.01
CA SER A 77 0.76 -3.67 10.90
C SER A 77 0.17 -3.87 12.30
N TRP A 78 0.70 -4.87 13.01
CA TRP A 78 0.50 -5.04 14.45
C TRP A 78 1.28 -3.98 15.27
N SER A 79 2.28 -3.32 14.68
CA SER A 79 3.12 -2.35 15.39
C SER A 79 2.59 -0.92 15.22
N ARG A 80 2.03 -0.36 16.29
CA ARG A 80 1.58 1.05 16.33
C ARG A 80 2.70 2.02 15.94
N LYS A 81 3.91 1.80 16.47
CA LYS A 81 5.10 2.61 16.14
C LYS A 81 5.46 2.56 14.66
N LEU A 82 5.22 1.44 13.97
CA LEU A 82 5.42 1.38 12.52
C LEU A 82 4.35 2.18 11.77
N MET A 83 3.09 2.10 12.19
CA MET A 83 1.98 2.82 11.56
C MET A 83 2.10 4.34 11.73
N GLU A 84 2.51 4.80 12.92
CA GLU A 84 2.82 6.21 13.16
C GLU A 84 3.92 6.70 12.21
N ARG A 85 5.02 5.96 12.09
CA ARG A 85 6.10 6.27 11.14
C ARG A 85 5.66 6.20 9.68
N ALA A 86 4.72 5.33 9.32
CA ALA A 86 4.24 5.22 7.95
C ALA A 86 3.46 6.47 7.50
N THR A 87 2.93 7.27 8.43
CA THR A 87 2.13 8.48 8.13
C THR A 87 2.90 9.56 7.37
N ILE A 88 4.22 9.64 7.53
CA ILE A 88 5.05 10.64 6.83
C ILE A 88 5.39 10.24 5.39
N TYR A 89 5.11 8.98 5.02
CA TYR A 89 5.41 8.47 3.69
C TYR A 89 4.31 8.84 2.72
N TYR A 90 4.72 9.42 1.60
CA TYR A 90 3.83 9.81 0.52
C TYR A 90 3.01 8.64 -0.01
N GLY A 91 1.72 8.88 -0.28
CA GLY A 91 0.82 7.94 -0.96
C GLY A 91 0.39 6.75 -0.13
N LEU A 92 0.83 6.65 1.13
CA LEU A 92 0.48 5.54 2.01
C LEU A 92 -0.59 5.95 3.02
N ASN A 93 -1.51 5.02 3.27
CA ASN A 93 -2.59 5.13 4.24
C ASN A 93 -2.40 4.05 5.31
N PRO A 94 -1.78 4.36 6.45
CA PRO A 94 -1.53 3.39 7.51
C PRO A 94 -2.83 2.89 8.15
N VAL A 95 -2.90 1.59 8.43
CA VAL A 95 -4.02 0.92 9.08
C VAL A 95 -3.52 0.25 10.35
N ASP A 96 -3.75 0.90 11.49
CA ASP A 96 -3.31 0.36 12.78
C ASP A 96 -4.13 -0.86 13.18
N LEU A 97 -3.46 -2.01 13.36
CA LEU A 97 -4.03 -3.27 13.81
C LEU A 97 -3.45 -3.73 15.15
N SER A 98 -2.72 -2.86 15.87
CA SER A 98 -2.05 -3.18 17.14
C SER A 98 -2.99 -3.63 18.26
N SER A 99 -4.28 -3.27 18.20
CA SER A 99 -5.29 -3.72 19.16
C SER A 99 -5.90 -5.08 18.84
N LYS A 100 -5.76 -5.56 17.61
CA LYS A 100 -6.36 -6.83 17.14
C LYS A 100 -5.31 -7.93 16.93
N LEU A 101 -4.10 -7.55 16.54
CA LEU A 101 -3.06 -8.47 16.10
C LEU A 101 -1.80 -8.37 16.96
N SER A 102 -1.08 -9.48 17.03
CA SER A 102 0.25 -9.59 17.63
C SER A 102 1.32 -9.83 16.57
N GLU A 103 2.58 -9.77 16.97
CA GLU A 103 3.74 -10.03 16.09
C GLU A 103 3.74 -11.42 15.45
N THR A 104 3.10 -12.41 16.10
CA THR A 104 3.09 -13.81 15.67
C THR A 104 2.08 -14.08 14.54
N VAL A 105 1.15 -13.17 14.27
CA VAL A 105 0.13 -13.33 13.21
C VAL A 105 0.80 -13.52 11.86
N ASP A 106 0.35 -14.50 11.07
CA ASP A 106 0.89 -14.71 9.73
C ASP A 106 0.57 -13.54 8.77
N TYR A 107 1.28 -13.46 7.65
CA TYR A 107 1.13 -12.34 6.72
C TYR A 107 -0.22 -12.33 6.01
N GLU A 108 -0.77 -13.50 5.72
CA GLU A 108 -2.02 -13.67 4.96
C GLU A 108 -3.20 -13.18 5.78
N ARG A 109 -3.33 -13.66 7.02
CA ARG A 109 -4.28 -13.17 8.00
C ARG A 109 -4.10 -11.68 8.26
N GLY A 110 -2.85 -11.22 8.33
CA GLY A 110 -2.56 -9.80 8.47
C GLY A 110 -3.17 -8.94 7.35
N VAL A 111 -3.07 -9.39 6.09
CA VAL A 111 -3.69 -8.71 4.94
C VAL A 111 -5.20 -8.75 5.01
N GLU A 112 -5.78 -9.89 5.39
CA GLU A 112 -7.23 -10.06 5.47
C GLU A 112 -7.86 -9.17 6.56
N GLU A 113 -7.13 -8.92 7.65
CA GLU A 113 -7.56 -8.01 8.72
C GLU A 113 -7.51 -6.54 8.27
N VAL A 114 -6.55 -6.18 7.42
CA VAL A 114 -6.54 -4.85 6.77
C VAL A 114 -7.74 -4.73 5.85
N TYR A 115 -7.96 -5.72 4.99
CA TYR A 115 -9.11 -5.76 4.08
C TYR A 115 -10.44 -5.64 4.84
N SER A 116 -10.65 -6.45 5.86
CA SER A 116 -11.85 -6.43 6.70
C SER A 116 -12.07 -5.07 7.33
N LYS A 117 -11.01 -4.47 7.91
CA LYS A 117 -11.10 -3.13 8.49
C LYS A 117 -11.43 -2.05 7.46
N LEU A 118 -10.90 -2.14 6.23
CA LEU A 118 -11.22 -1.18 5.17
C LEU A 118 -12.66 -1.33 4.69
N ARG A 119 -13.19 -2.56 4.62
CA ARG A 119 -14.59 -2.84 4.32
C ARG A 119 -15.50 -2.26 5.41
N ASP A 120 -15.20 -2.52 6.68
CA ASP A 120 -15.97 -2.03 7.83
C ASP A 120 -16.03 -0.49 7.88
N LEU A 121 -14.94 0.17 7.48
CA LEU A 121 -14.86 1.63 7.39
C LEU A 121 -15.53 2.21 6.12
N GLY A 122 -16.02 1.36 5.21
CA GLY A 122 -16.61 1.77 3.93
C GLY A 122 -15.63 2.44 2.96
N VAL A 123 -14.33 2.22 3.17
CA VAL A 123 -13.25 2.80 2.36
C VAL A 123 -13.14 2.07 1.02
N ILE A 124 -13.29 0.75 1.05
CA ILE A 124 -13.47 -0.09 -0.13
C ILE A 124 -14.93 -0.57 -0.19
N LYS A 125 -15.49 -0.64 -1.40
CA LYS A 125 -16.90 -0.93 -1.65
C LYS A 125 -17.05 -2.13 -2.57
N ILE A 126 -18.25 -2.73 -2.57
CA ILE A 126 -18.59 -3.84 -3.48
C ILE A 126 -18.37 -3.39 -4.93
N GLY A 127 -17.66 -4.21 -5.69
CA GLY A 127 -17.26 -3.93 -7.07
C GLY A 127 -15.87 -3.28 -7.23
N ASP A 128 -15.27 -2.77 -6.15
CA ASP A 128 -13.91 -2.23 -6.21
C ASP A 128 -12.90 -3.37 -6.47
N ILE A 129 -11.85 -3.07 -7.23
CA ILE A 129 -10.71 -3.99 -7.40
C ILE A 129 -9.70 -3.73 -6.28
N VAL A 130 -9.27 -4.79 -5.61
CA VAL A 130 -8.21 -4.73 -4.60
C VAL A 130 -7.04 -5.62 -5.00
N VAL A 131 -5.83 -5.11 -4.79
CA VAL A 131 -4.59 -5.84 -4.98
C VAL A 131 -3.97 -6.09 -3.61
N LYS A 132 -4.27 -7.27 -3.06
CA LYS A 132 -3.78 -7.77 -1.78
C LYS A 132 -2.35 -8.27 -1.93
N SER A 133 -1.48 -7.92 -1.00
CA SER A 133 -0.05 -8.19 -1.14
C SER A 133 0.67 -8.35 0.20
N TYR A 134 1.61 -9.29 0.24
CA TYR A 134 2.54 -9.40 1.36
C TYR A 134 3.87 -10.01 0.91
N SER A 135 4.91 -9.76 1.71
CA SER A 135 6.26 -10.27 1.49
C SER A 135 6.67 -11.11 2.70
N LYS A 136 7.18 -12.32 2.44
CA LYS A 136 7.75 -13.25 3.42
C LYS A 136 9.28 -13.24 3.26
N PRO A 137 10.01 -12.34 3.96
CA PRO A 137 11.43 -12.11 3.69
C PRO A 137 12.32 -13.32 4.03
N VAL A 138 11.91 -14.13 5.02
CA VAL A 138 12.67 -15.30 5.47
C VAL A 138 12.80 -16.35 4.37
N VAL A 139 11.76 -16.50 3.54
CA VAL A 139 11.72 -17.48 2.44
C VAL A 139 11.86 -16.82 1.06
N ASN A 140 12.16 -15.51 1.02
CA ASN A 140 12.26 -14.71 -0.20
C ASN A 140 11.06 -14.86 -1.16
N GLN A 141 9.85 -14.97 -0.59
CA GLN A 141 8.61 -15.14 -1.35
C GLN A 141 7.78 -13.86 -1.26
N HIS A 142 7.20 -13.45 -2.37
CA HIS A 142 6.33 -12.28 -2.46
C HIS A 142 5.07 -12.66 -3.23
N GLU A 143 3.92 -12.21 -2.77
CA GLU A 143 2.63 -12.66 -3.28
C GLU A 143 1.71 -11.48 -3.59
N ILE A 144 1.13 -11.50 -4.78
CA ILE A 144 0.12 -10.54 -5.22
C ILE A 144 -1.15 -11.31 -5.54
N ARG A 145 -2.27 -10.94 -4.90
CA ARG A 145 -3.60 -11.44 -5.19
C ARG A 145 -4.47 -10.28 -5.67
N VAL A 146 -5.16 -10.49 -6.78
CA VAL A 146 -6.12 -9.52 -7.34
C VAL A 146 -7.51 -10.07 -7.11
N GLU A 147 -8.36 -9.28 -6.46
CA GLU A 147 -9.72 -9.67 -6.10
C GLU A 147 -10.69 -8.53 -6.38
N VAL A 148 -11.93 -8.87 -6.69
CA VAL A 148 -13.06 -7.93 -6.71
C VAL A 148 -13.73 -8.02 -5.34
N VAL A 149 -14.02 -6.86 -4.73
CA VAL A 149 -14.75 -6.81 -3.46
C VAL A 149 -16.18 -7.28 -3.68
N VAL A 150 -16.57 -8.33 -2.95
CA VAL A 150 -17.92 -8.93 -2.95
C VAL A 150 -18.65 -8.72 -1.64
#